data_AF-A0A3B9NVF8-F1
#
_entry.id   AF-A0A3B9NVF8-F1
#
_cell.length_a   1.000
_cell.length_b   1.000
_cell.length_c   1.000
_cell.angle_alpha   90.00
_cell.angle_beta   90.00
_cell.angle_gamma   90.00
#
_symmetry.space_group_name_H-M   'P 1'
#
loop_
_entity.id
_entity.type
_entity.pdbx_description
1 polymer ?
#
loop_
_entity_poly.entity_id
_entity_poly.type
_entity_poly.pdbx_seq_one_letter_code
_entity_poly.pdbx_strand_id
1 'polypeptide(L)' 'DAIHSGMLRATLGAVRHQFGLLLAQHSEVRCLLGGGEAEVVAEHLDLPLERVDNLVLQGLQIIGENKA' A
#
# COMPACT_ATOMS: atom_id res chain seq x y z
N ASP A 1 0.77 11.61 22.89
CA ASP A 1 1.15 10.35 22.22
C ASP A 1 0.16 9.24 22.57
N ALA A 2 -0.94 9.17 21.83
CA ALA A 2 -1.93 8.08 21.90
C ALA A 2 -2.75 8.10 20.61
N ILE A 3 -3.04 9.32 20.14
CA ILE A 3 -3.60 9.58 18.81
C ILE A 3 -2.67 9.06 17.72
N HIS A 4 -1.40 9.48 17.72
CA HIS A 4 -0.43 9.04 16.70
C HIS A 4 -0.27 7.52 16.66
N SER A 5 0.03 6.90 17.81
CA SER A 5 0.18 5.43 17.89
C SER A 5 -1.12 4.68 17.61
N GLY A 6 -2.28 5.22 17.99
CA GLY A 6 -3.59 4.68 17.65
C GLY A 6 -3.86 4.71 16.15
N MET A 7 -3.61 5.84 15.47
CA MET A 7 -3.78 5.99 14.03
C MET A 7 -2.85 5.06 13.26
N LEU A 8 -1.56 5.02 13.63
CA LEU A 8 -0.59 4.13 12.99
C LEU A 8 -1.04 2.67 13.09
N ARG A 9 -1.41 2.20 14.30
CA ARG A 9 -1.89 0.83 14.50
C ARG A 9 -3.20 0.54 13.74
N ALA A 10 -4.11 1.50 13.65
CA ALA A 10 -5.34 1.35 12.89
C ALA A 10 -5.05 1.17 11.39
N THR A 11 -4.17 2.00 10.83
CA THR A 11 -3.73 1.90 9.42
C THR A 11 -3.06 0.55 9.14
N LEU A 12 -2.11 0.13 9.98
CA LEU A 12 -1.43 -1.16 9.83
C LEU A 12 -2.39 -2.34 9.98
N GLY A 13 -3.37 -2.25 10.90
CA GLY A 13 -4.42 -3.24 11.07
C GLY A 13 -5.31 -3.37 9.85
N ALA A 14 -5.76 -2.24 9.28
CA ALA A 14 -6.61 -2.22 8.10
C ALA A 14 -5.91 -2.84 6.88
N VAL A 15 -4.65 -2.48 6.63
CA VAL A 15 -3.88 -3.02 5.51
C VAL A 15 -3.67 -4.54 5.67
N ARG A 16 -3.25 -5.01 6.85
CA ARG A 16 -3.07 -6.46 7.11
C ARG A 16 -4.37 -7.24 6.97
N HIS A 17 -5.46 -6.70 7.50
CA HIS A 17 -6.77 -7.35 7.41
C HIS A 17 -7.19 -7.51 5.95
N GLN A 18 -7.10 -6.44 5.15
CA GLN A 18 -7.48 -6.48 3.74
C GLN A 18 -6.57 -7.42 2.93
N PHE A 19 -5.26 -7.42 3.18
CA PHE A 19 -4.33 -8.33 2.54
C PHE A 19 -4.68 -9.79 2.84
N GLY A 20 -4.98 -10.12 4.10
CA GLY A 20 -5.41 -11.46 4.49
C GLY A 20 -6.72 -11.90 3.83
N LEU A 21 -7.71 -11.00 3.73
CA LEU A 21 -8.98 -11.29 3.04
C LEU A 21 -8.78 -11.56 1.55
N LEU A 22 -7.85 -10.84 0.90
CA LEU A 22 -7.51 -11.07 -0.51
C LEU A 22 -6.77 -12.40 -0.68
N LEU A 23 -5.82 -12.71 0.20
CA LEU A 23 -5.05 -13.96 0.14
C LEU A 23 -5.93 -15.21 0.35
N ALA A 24 -7.02 -15.08 1.10
CA ALA A 24 -8.01 -16.14 1.25
C ALA A 24 -8.82 -16.42 -0.03
N GLN A 25 -8.88 -15.45 -0.95
CA GLN A 25 -9.69 -15.53 -2.18
C GLN A 25 -8.84 -15.72 -3.45
N HIS A 26 -7.55 -15.39 -3.39
CA HIS A 26 -6.65 -15.39 -4.53
C HIS A 26 -5.35 -16.12 -4.21
N SER A 27 -4.83 -16.89 -5.17
CA SER A 27 -3.58 -17.64 -5.02
C SER A 27 -2.34 -16.75 -5.02
N GLU A 28 -2.45 -15.52 -5.54
CA GLU A 28 -1.36 -14.56 -5.58
C GLU A 28 -1.87 -13.16 -5.26
N VAL A 29 -1.28 -12.52 -4.25
CA VAL A 29 -1.61 -11.17 -3.81
C VAL A 29 -0.31 -10.40 -3.60
N ARG A 30 -0.24 -9.20 -4.17
CA ARG A 30 0.88 -8.27 -3.99
C ARG A 30 0.39 -7.01 -3.29
N CYS A 31 1.11 -6.58 -2.26
CA CYS A 31 0.86 -5.30 -1.61
C CYS A 31 1.77 -4.23 -2.22
N LEU A 32 1.21 -3.36 -3.07
CA LEU A 32 1.94 -2.20 -3.58
C LEU A 32 1.71 -1.02 -2.63
N LEU A 33 2.78 -0.42 -2.14
CA LEU A 33 2.74 0.68 -1.18
C LEU A 33 3.41 1.93 -1.74
N GLY A 34 2.65 3.02 -1.79
CA GLY A 34 3.10 4.35 -2.20
C GLY A 34 2.45 5.44 -1.36
N GLY A 35 2.72 6.71 -1.69
CA GLY A 35 2.25 7.88 -0.95
C GLY A 35 3.30 8.47 0.01
N GLY A 36 3.01 9.64 0.58
CA GLY A 36 3.99 10.43 1.35
C GLY A 36 4.47 9.77 2.65
N GLU A 37 3.56 9.22 3.45
CA GLU A 37 3.87 8.60 4.76
C GLU A 37 4.19 7.10 4.65
N ALA A 38 4.49 6.65 3.45
CA ALA A 38 4.50 5.23 3.17
C ALA A 38 5.73 4.54 3.79
N GLU A 39 6.83 5.27 4.03
CA GLU A 39 8.01 4.75 4.75
C GLU A 39 7.67 4.38 6.20
N VAL A 40 7.00 5.29 6.93
CA VAL A 40 6.52 5.06 8.30
C VAL A 40 5.62 3.82 8.39
N VAL A 41 4.74 3.64 7.41
CA VAL A 41 3.87 2.46 7.33
C VAL A 41 4.69 1.21 7.03
N ALA A 42 5.61 1.26 6.06
CA ALA A 42 6.41 0.12 5.62
C ALA A 42 7.27 -0.48 6.76
N GLU A 43 7.86 0.37 7.59
CA GLU A 43 8.69 -0.05 8.73
C GLU A 43 7.94 -0.96 9.72
N HIS A 44 6.62 -0.85 9.79
CA HIS A 44 5.78 -1.52 10.79
C HIS A 44 4.84 -2.57 10.19
N LEU A 45 4.86 -2.74 8.86
CA LEU A 45 3.96 -3.63 8.15
C LEU A 45 4.60 -5.03 8.01
N ASP A 46 4.14 -5.98 8.83
CA ASP A 46 4.63 -7.37 8.81
C ASP A 46 3.94 -8.20 7.71
N LEU A 47 4.17 -7.86 6.44
CA LEU A 47 3.73 -8.62 5.26
C LEU A 47 4.62 -8.33 4.03
N PRO A 48 4.62 -9.21 3.00
CA PRO A 48 5.35 -8.93 1.76
C PRO A 48 4.80 -7.69 1.04
N LEU A 49 5.63 -6.67 0.89
CA LEU A 49 5.27 -5.39 0.26
C LEU A 49 6.29 -4.98 -0.81
N GLU A 50 5.80 -4.26 -1.81
CA GLU A 50 6.59 -3.63 -2.87
C GLU A 50 6.40 -2.11 -2.80
N ARG A 51 7.51 -1.39 -2.72
CA ARG A 51 7.55 0.08 -2.71
C ARG A 51 7.41 0.63 -4.12
N VAL A 52 6.40 1.48 -4.35
CA VAL A 52 6.20 2.15 -5.64
C VAL A 52 5.81 3.62 -5.43
N ASP A 53 6.81 4.50 -5.44
CA ASP A 53 6.62 5.92 -5.07
C ASP A 53 5.88 6.74 -6.13
N ASN A 54 5.96 6.32 -7.40
CA ASN A 54 5.43 7.05 -8.54
C ASN A 54 4.32 6.29 -9.28
N LEU A 55 3.62 5.36 -8.60
CA LEU A 55 2.58 4.51 -9.22
C LEU A 55 1.52 5.32 -9.98
N VAL A 56 1.08 6.44 -9.41
CA VAL A 56 0.10 7.34 -10.05
C VAL A 56 0.69 7.99 -11.30
N LEU A 57 1.92 8.47 -11.24
CA LEU A 57 2.59 9.12 -12.37
C LEU A 57 2.88 8.14 -13.51
N GLN A 58 3.26 6.90 -13.19
CA GLN A 58 3.38 5.81 -14.17
C GLN A 58 2.05 5.59 -14.90
N GLY A 59 0.93 5.54 -14.16
CA GLY A 59 -0.40 5.43 -14.76
C GLY A 59 -0.75 6.61 -15.67
N LEU A 60 -0.44 7.84 -15.24
CA LEU A 60 -0.66 9.04 -16.06
C LEU A 60 0.17 9.03 -17.35
N GLN A 61 1.42 8.59 -17.29
CA GLN A 61 2.28 8.46 -18.46
C GLN A 61 1.66 7.49 -19.48
N ILE A 62 1.25 6.29 -19.05
CA ILE A 62 0.60 5.30 -19.92
C ILE A 62 -0.66 5.87 -20.59
N ILE A 63 -1.49 6.58 -19.82
CA ILE A 63 -2.71 7.21 -20.36
C ILE A 63 -2.38 8.31 -21.37
N GLY A 64 -1.31 9.08 -21.13
CA GLY A 64 -0.85 10.13 -22.03
C GLY A 64 -0.31 9.59 -23.35
N GLU A 65 0.49 8.53 -23.29
CA GLU A 65 1.08 7.85 -24.46
C GLU A 65 0.01 7.12 -25.30
N ASN A 66 -1.00 6.52 -24.68
CA ASN A 66 -2.10 5.82 -25.37
C ASN A 66 -3.16 6.75 -25.99
N LYS A 67 -3.09 8.05 -25.72
CA LYS A 67 -3.99 9.07 -26.30
C LYS A 67 -3.32 9.88 -27.41
N ALA A 68 -2.03 9.64 -27.69
CA ALA A 68 -1.27 10.21 -28.80
C ALA A 68 -1.36 9.32 -30.04
#